data_AF-A0A6F9WQU9-F1
#
_entry.id   AF-A0A6F9WQU9-F1
#
_cell.length_a   1.000
_cell.length_b   1.000
_cell.length_c   1.000
_cell.angle_alpha   90.00
_cell.angle_beta   90.00
_cell.angle_gamma   90.00
#
_symmetry.space_group_name_H-M   'P 1'
#
loop_
_entity.id
_entity.type
_entity.pdbx_description
1 polymer ?
#
loop_
_entity_poly.entity_id
_entity_poly.type
_entity_poly.pdbx_seq_one_letter_code
_entity_poly.pdbx_strand_id
1 'polypeptide(L)'
;MSSFDFKKLNRTMLIYRVVQALLACLLVYVAFIFQNNFALLGKPEKFMSSIIATIVIQLLTIYPIYRLAWRDAGIEIEGCATGITSETVAALRKKRLLGDLWKFSAVVFFLIFVTMIPDAKKAPGATQVLAVTLFSFLLMCLTYFQCFNFSAKKRMKNSNPT
;
A
#
# COMPACT_ATOMS: atom_id res chain seq x y z
N MET A 1 -2.60 26.06 -24.16
CA MET A 1 -3.05 24.94 -23.30
C MET A 1 -1.86 24.00 -23.13
N SER A 2 -1.43 23.71 -21.92
CA SER A 2 -0.39 22.69 -21.69
C SER A 2 -0.89 21.36 -22.22
N SER A 3 -0.22 20.81 -23.22
CA SER A 3 -0.46 19.43 -23.65
C SER A 3 -0.02 18.52 -22.50
N PHE A 4 -0.78 17.46 -22.20
CA PHE A 4 -0.41 16.50 -21.15
C PHE A 4 -0.11 15.15 -21.81
N ASP A 5 1.07 14.58 -21.57
CA ASP A 5 1.41 13.22 -21.99
C ASP A 5 1.18 12.23 -20.84
N PHE A 6 0.03 11.57 -20.86
CA PHE A 6 -0.36 10.59 -19.86
C PHE A 6 0.17 9.17 -20.12
N LYS A 7 0.96 8.93 -21.18
CA LYS A 7 1.43 7.58 -21.55
C LYS A 7 2.23 6.92 -20.42
N LYS A 8 3.07 7.72 -19.75
CA LYS A 8 3.87 7.25 -18.60
C LYS A 8 3.00 6.95 -17.38
N LEU A 9 2.05 7.83 -17.05
CA LEU A 9 1.12 7.65 -15.93
C LEU A 9 0.24 6.41 -16.11
N ASN A 10 -0.27 6.17 -17.33
CA ASN A 10 -1.03 4.96 -17.66
C ASN A 10 -0.23 3.67 -17.46
N ARG A 11 1.06 3.68 -17.83
CA ARG A 11 1.96 2.54 -17.57
C ARG A 11 2.17 2.32 -16.08
N THR A 12 2.38 3.38 -15.29
CA THR A 12 2.50 3.28 -13.83
C THR A 12 1.24 2.70 -13.19
N MET A 13 0.06 3.19 -13.57
CA MET A 13 -1.22 2.68 -13.07
C MET A 13 -1.43 1.19 -13.42
N LEU A 14 -0.99 0.76 -14.61
CA LEU A 14 -1.07 -0.65 -15.01
C LEU A 14 -0.15 -1.52 -14.14
N ILE A 15 1.09 -1.09 -13.89
CA ILE A 15 2.02 -1.79 -13.00
C ILE A 15 1.41 -1.90 -11.60
N TYR A 16 0.83 -0.83 -11.07
CA TYR A 16 0.19 -0.86 -9.75
C TYR A 16 -1.00 -1.81 -9.69
N ARG A 17 -1.77 -1.99 -10.77
CA ARG A 17 -2.83 -3.02 -10.81
C ARG A 17 -2.27 -4.43 -10.76
N VAL A 18 -1.18 -4.70 -11.49
CA VAL A 18 -0.52 -6.01 -11.46
C VAL A 18 0.03 -6.30 -10.07
N VAL A 19 0.71 -5.33 -9.45
CA VAL A 19 1.21 -5.44 -8.07
C VAL A 19 0.07 -5.65 -7.07
N GLN A 20 -1.06 -4.95 -7.25
CA GLN A 20 -2.25 -5.13 -6.41
C GLN A 20 -2.81 -6.56 -6.53
N ALA A 21 -2.87 -7.13 -7.73
CA ALA A 21 -3.31 -8.51 -7.92
C ALA A 21 -2.38 -9.51 -7.21
N LEU A 22 -1.07 -9.34 -7.36
CA LEU A 22 -0.07 -10.17 -6.67
C LEU A 22 -0.18 -10.07 -5.15
N LEU A 23 -0.33 -8.86 -4.60
CA LEU A 23 -0.51 -8.64 -3.17
C LEU A 23 -1.84 -9.22 -2.64
N ALA A 24 -2.90 -9.18 -3.44
CA ALA A 24 -4.17 -9.80 -3.07
C ALA A 24 -4.07 -11.33 -3.02
N CYS A 25 -3.41 -11.95 -4.00
CA CYS A 25 -3.11 -13.38 -3.96
C CYS A 25 -2.24 -13.75 -2.74
N LEU A 26 -1.22 -12.94 -2.45
CA LEU A 26 -0.36 -13.14 -1.28
C LEU A 26 -1.16 -13.01 0.03
N LEU A 27 -2.08 -12.05 0.12
CA LEU A 27 -2.95 -11.88 1.30
C LEU A 27 -3.81 -13.13 1.54
N VAL A 28 -4.43 -13.69 0.49
CA VAL A 28 -5.23 -14.92 0.58
C VAL A 28 -4.36 -16.11 1.00
N TYR A 29 -3.17 -16.24 0.40
CA TYR A 29 -2.22 -17.30 0.73
C TYR A 29 -1.77 -17.25 2.19
N VAL A 30 -1.39 -16.06 2.68
CA VAL A 30 -0.99 -15.85 4.07
C VAL A 30 -2.17 -16.09 5.01
N ALA A 31 -3.38 -15.66 4.65
CA ALA A 31 -4.58 -15.92 5.44
C ALA A 31 -4.84 -17.43 5.59
N PHE A 32 -4.67 -18.21 4.51
CA PHE A 32 -4.79 -19.66 4.55
C PHE A 32 -3.75 -20.32 5.48
N ILE A 33 -2.48 -19.89 5.39
CA ILE A 33 -1.42 -20.37 6.29
C ILE A 33 -1.76 -20.09 7.75
N PHE A 34 -2.15 -18.86 8.08
CA PHE A 34 -2.48 -18.51 9.47
C PHE A 34 -3.72 -19.24 9.96
N GLN A 35 -4.76 -19.38 9.13
CA GLN A 35 -5.94 -20.16 9.48
C GLN A 35 -5.57 -21.59 9.87
N ASN A 36 -4.73 -22.26 9.06
CA ASN A 36 -4.26 -23.60 9.36
C ASN A 36 -3.39 -23.63 10.63
N ASN A 37 -2.48 -22.68 10.80
CA ASN A 37 -1.63 -22.59 11.99
C ASN A 37 -2.44 -22.39 13.27
N PHE A 38 -3.47 -21.54 13.26
CA PHE A 38 -4.35 -21.35 14.42
C PHE A 38 -5.22 -22.58 14.70
N ALA A 39 -5.65 -23.30 13.67
CA ALA A 39 -6.37 -24.57 13.82
C ALA A 39 -5.46 -25.64 14.47
N LEU A 40 -4.21 -25.77 14.01
CA LEU A 40 -3.22 -26.69 14.60
C LEU A 40 -2.87 -26.36 16.05
N LEU A 41 -2.93 -25.08 16.42
CA LEU A 41 -2.74 -24.62 17.80
C LEU A 41 -4.00 -24.79 18.68
N GLY A 42 -5.10 -25.32 18.13
CA GLY A 42 -6.39 -25.49 18.81
C GLY A 42 -7.07 -24.17 19.18
N LYS A 43 -6.73 -23.06 18.49
CA LYS A 43 -7.19 -21.70 18.78
C LYS A 43 -7.70 -20.96 17.54
N PRO A 44 -8.69 -21.52 16.79
CA PRO A 44 -9.20 -20.89 15.57
C PRO A 44 -9.85 -19.51 15.81
N GLU A 45 -10.36 -19.24 17.02
CA GLU A 45 -10.93 -17.95 17.40
C GLU A 45 -9.92 -16.80 17.31
N LYS A 46 -8.63 -17.08 17.50
CA LYS A 46 -7.57 -16.07 17.38
C LYS A 46 -7.35 -15.62 15.94
N PHE A 47 -7.61 -16.47 14.96
CA PHE A 47 -7.59 -16.08 13.55
C PHE A 47 -8.67 -15.04 13.25
N MET A 48 -9.91 -15.27 13.71
CA MET A 48 -11.00 -14.32 13.54
C MET A 48 -10.73 -13.00 14.27
N SER A 49 -10.17 -13.07 15.48
CA SER A 49 -9.74 -11.88 16.21
C SER A 49 -8.67 -11.09 15.44
N SER A 50 -7.71 -11.75 14.78
CA SER A 50 -6.73 -11.09 13.92
C SER A 50 -7.38 -10.38 12.73
N ILE A 51 -8.36 -11.00 12.06
CA ILE A 51 -9.09 -10.37 10.95
C ILE A 51 -9.82 -9.10 11.44
N ILE A 52 -10.54 -9.19 12.56
CA ILE A 52 -11.26 -8.05 13.13
C ILE A 52 -10.30 -6.91 13.49
N ALA A 53 -9.20 -7.22 14.18
CA ALA A 53 -8.19 -6.24 14.55
C ALA A 53 -7.60 -5.55 13.30
N THR A 54 -7.31 -6.32 12.26
CA THR A 54 -6.83 -5.77 10.99
C THR A 54 -7.85 -4.84 10.33
N ILE A 55 -9.15 -5.19 10.31
CA ILE A 55 -10.21 -4.32 9.76
C ILE A 55 -10.27 -3.00 10.53
N VAL A 56 -10.19 -3.04 11.86
CA VAL A 56 -10.18 -1.83 12.71
C VAL A 56 -8.96 -0.96 12.39
N ILE A 57 -7.77 -1.54 12.30
CA ILE A 57 -6.54 -0.82 11.90
C ILE A 57 -6.71 -0.22 10.50
N GLN A 58 -7.34 -0.95 9.58
CA GLN A 58 -7.56 -0.47 8.23
C GLN A 58 -8.50 0.75 8.20
N LEU A 59 -9.57 0.74 9.00
CA LEU A 59 -10.47 1.88 9.12
C LEU A 59 -9.77 3.13 9.68
N LEU A 60 -8.85 2.95 10.63
CA LEU A 60 -8.05 4.06 11.19
C LEU A 60 -7.02 4.60 10.18
N THR A 61 -6.46 3.73 9.34
CA THR A 61 -5.36 4.07 8.42
C THR A 61 -5.83 4.45 7.02
N ILE A 62 -7.08 4.20 6.64
CA ILE A 62 -7.59 4.49 5.29
C ILE A 62 -7.48 5.97 4.92
N TYR A 63 -7.81 6.89 5.85
CA TYR A 63 -7.77 8.32 5.60
C TYR A 63 -6.33 8.84 5.36
N PRO A 64 -5.35 8.57 6.24
CA PRO A 64 -3.98 9.01 5.98
C PRO A 64 -3.41 8.37 4.70
N ILE A 65 -3.73 7.11 4.41
CA ILE A 65 -3.30 6.44 3.16
C ILE A 65 -3.90 7.14 1.93
N TYR A 66 -5.20 7.43 1.96
CA TYR A 66 -5.87 8.15 0.88
C TYR A 66 -5.25 9.54 0.67
N ARG A 67 -4.99 10.28 1.74
CA ARG A 67 -4.37 11.62 1.67
C ARG A 67 -2.98 11.57 1.03
N LEU A 68 -2.17 10.57 1.40
CA LEU A 68 -0.85 10.35 0.81
C LEU A 68 -0.95 9.99 -0.68
N ALA A 69 -1.79 9.02 -1.03
CA ALA A 69 -1.99 8.59 -2.41
C ALA A 69 -2.52 9.71 -3.32
N TRP A 70 -3.43 10.55 -2.78
CA TRP A 70 -3.95 11.73 -3.49
C TRP A 70 -2.87 12.76 -3.80
N ARG A 71 -1.96 13.00 -2.85
CA ARG A 71 -0.82 13.91 -3.03
C ARG A 71 0.14 13.39 -4.09
N ASP A 72 0.51 12.12 -4.00
CA ASP A 72 1.44 11.47 -4.93
C ASP A 72 0.87 11.42 -6.36
N ALA A 73 -0.42 11.11 -6.52
CA ALA A 73 -1.09 11.16 -7.81
C ALA A 73 -1.11 12.57 -8.40
N GLY A 74 -1.25 13.61 -7.57
CA GLY A 74 -1.15 15.00 -8.01
C GLY A 74 0.24 15.34 -8.55
N ILE A 75 1.29 14.94 -7.84
CA ILE A 75 2.70 15.12 -8.23
C ILE A 75 2.98 14.43 -9.57
N GLU A 76 2.47 13.22 -9.80
CA GLU A 76 2.69 12.55 -11.08
C GLU A 76 1.97 13.23 -12.26
N ILE A 77 0.79 13.79 -12.04
CA ILE A 77 0.04 14.51 -13.08
C ILE A 77 0.69 15.85 -13.41
N GLU A 78 1.16 16.60 -12.40
CA GLU A 78 1.97 17.80 -12.60
C GLU A 78 3.23 17.50 -13.42
N GLY A 79 3.82 16.31 -13.22
CA GLY A 79 4.94 15.80 -14.00
C GLY A 79 4.62 15.33 -15.42
N CYS A 80 3.35 15.31 -15.84
CA CYS A 80 2.92 14.94 -17.19
C CYS A 80 2.65 16.14 -18.10
N ALA A 81 2.73 17.38 -17.59
CA ALA A 81 2.58 18.58 -18.41
C ALA A 81 3.74 18.71 -19.42
N THR A 82 3.49 19.13 -20.65
CA THR A 82 4.55 19.42 -21.63
C THR A 82 5.16 20.80 -21.36
N GLY A 83 6.49 20.91 -21.39
CA GLY A 83 7.21 22.18 -21.21
C GLY A 83 7.66 22.50 -19.78
N ILE A 84 7.73 21.49 -18.90
CA ILE A 84 8.15 21.68 -17.51
C ILE A 84 9.63 22.08 -17.41
N THR A 85 9.94 23.10 -16.62
CA THR A 85 11.31 23.55 -16.36
C THR A 85 12.10 22.55 -15.52
N SER A 86 13.43 22.54 -15.66
CA SER A 86 14.35 21.64 -14.95
C SER A 86 14.21 21.73 -13.42
N GLU A 87 13.88 22.92 -12.90
CA GLU A 87 13.60 23.15 -11.48
C GLU A 87 12.35 22.42 -10.99
N THR A 88 11.26 22.43 -11.75
CA THR A 88 10.04 21.71 -11.39
C THR A 88 10.27 20.19 -11.43
N VAL A 89 11.07 19.69 -12.36
CA VAL A 89 11.48 18.27 -12.40
C VAL A 89 12.27 17.89 -11.15
N ALA A 90 13.18 18.75 -10.67
CA ALA A 90 13.94 18.51 -9.44
C ALA A 90 13.04 18.53 -8.19
N ALA A 91 12.08 19.44 -8.12
CA ALA A 91 11.10 19.49 -7.04
C ALA A 91 10.18 18.25 -7.02
N LEU A 92 9.73 17.79 -8.19
CA LEU A 92 8.93 16.57 -8.32
C LEU A 92 9.73 15.31 -7.93
N ARG A 93 11.05 15.26 -8.22
CA ARG A 93 11.94 14.17 -7.75
C ARG A 93 12.05 14.16 -6.22
N LYS A 94 12.22 15.32 -5.57
CA LYS A 94 12.26 15.41 -4.10
C LYS A 94 10.95 14.94 -3.45
N LYS A 95 9.81 15.29 -4.04
CA LYS A 95 8.50 14.82 -3.56
C LYS A 95 8.31 13.31 -3.75
N ARG A 96 8.82 12.72 -4.84
CA ARG A 96 8.85 11.25 -5.01
C ARG A 96 9.72 10.56 -3.96
N LEU A 97 10.90 11.10 -3.65
CA LEU A 97 11.77 10.55 -2.60
C LEU A 97 11.10 10.47 -1.23
N LEU A 98 10.27 11.45 -0.87
CA LEU A 98 9.48 11.40 0.37
C LEU A 98 8.42 10.29 0.37
N GLY A 99 7.79 10.05 -0.79
CA GLY A 99 6.86 8.92 -0.98
C GLY A 99 7.56 7.57 -0.93
N ASP A 100 8.75 7.47 -1.53
CA ASP A 100 9.57 6.26 -1.50
C ASP A 100 10.14 5.99 -0.11
N LEU A 101 10.56 7.02 0.64
CA LEU A 101 11.03 6.91 2.01
C LEU A 101 9.97 6.34 2.96
N TRP A 102 8.71 6.77 2.80
CA TRP A 102 7.59 6.22 3.59
C TRP A 102 7.37 4.73 3.27
N LYS A 103 7.37 4.37 1.99
CA LYS A 103 7.23 2.97 1.55
C LYS A 103 8.39 2.12 2.05
N PHE A 104 9.62 2.63 1.96
CA PHE A 104 10.82 1.94 2.41
C PHE A 104 10.83 1.76 3.93
N SER A 105 10.42 2.78 4.68
CA SER A 105 10.26 2.71 6.14
C SER A 105 9.26 1.62 6.54
N ALA A 106 8.11 1.55 5.86
CA ALA A 106 7.10 0.51 6.10
C ALA A 106 7.64 -0.90 5.79
N VAL A 107 8.40 -1.07 4.71
CA VAL A 107 9.03 -2.35 4.34
C VAL A 107 10.14 -2.75 5.31
N VAL A 108 11.00 -1.82 5.73
CA VAL A 108 12.10 -2.07 6.68
C VAL A 108 11.53 -2.43 8.05
N PHE A 109 10.54 -1.67 8.54
CA PHE A 109 9.84 -2.00 9.79
C PHE A 109 9.25 -3.41 9.72
N PHE A 110 8.61 -3.74 8.60
CA PHE A 110 8.03 -5.07 8.38
C PHE A 110 9.08 -6.19 8.36
N LEU A 111 10.21 -6.01 7.67
CA LEU A 111 11.29 -7.00 7.62
C LEU A 111 11.92 -7.22 9.01
N ILE A 112 12.18 -6.14 9.75
CA ILE A 112 12.69 -6.23 11.12
C ILE A 112 11.67 -6.94 12.01
N PHE A 113 10.38 -6.60 11.89
CA PHE A 113 9.32 -7.20 12.69
C PHE A 113 9.16 -8.70 12.42
N VAL A 114 9.17 -9.13 11.17
CA VAL A 114 9.05 -10.55 10.80
C VAL A 114 10.30 -11.34 11.21
N THR A 115 11.50 -10.76 11.09
CA THR A 115 12.76 -11.46 11.42
C THR A 115 13.06 -11.49 12.92
N MET A 116 12.57 -10.53 13.70
CA MET A 116 12.82 -10.43 15.14
C MET A 116 11.70 -10.98 16.03
N ILE A 117 10.59 -11.46 15.48
CA ILE A 117 9.57 -12.11 16.32
C ILE A 117 10.15 -13.41 16.89
N PRO A 118 10.21 -13.55 18.22
CA PRO A 118 10.66 -14.79 18.84
C PRO A 118 9.71 -15.92 18.45
N ASP A 119 10.28 -17.10 18.14
CA ASP A 119 9.56 -18.33 17.82
C ASP A 119 8.29 -18.48 18.66
N ALA A 120 7.19 -18.92 18.03
CA ALA A 120 5.88 -19.08 18.67
C ALA A 120 5.88 -19.92 19.97
N LYS A 121 6.96 -20.67 20.20
CA LYS A 121 7.24 -21.44 21.43
C LYS A 121 7.60 -20.57 22.64
N LYS A 122 8.14 -19.37 22.44
CA LYS A 122 8.65 -18.49 23.51
C LYS A 122 7.64 -17.42 23.98
N ALA A 123 6.60 -17.12 23.19
CA ALA A 123 5.63 -16.08 23.50
C ALA A 123 4.21 -16.42 23.02
N PRO A 124 3.29 -16.83 23.92
CA PRO A 124 1.90 -17.08 23.54
C PRO A 124 1.22 -15.77 23.08
N GLY A 125 0.90 -15.68 21.80
CA GLY A 125 0.33 -14.48 21.18
C GLY A 125 1.17 -13.90 20.04
N ALA A 126 2.45 -14.26 19.94
CA ALA A 126 3.34 -13.81 18.85
C ALA A 126 2.76 -14.11 17.46
N THR A 127 2.14 -15.28 17.27
CA THR A 127 1.48 -15.66 16.01
C THR A 127 0.30 -14.75 15.66
N GLN A 128 -0.46 -14.28 16.66
CA GLN A 128 -1.61 -13.40 16.46
C GLN A 128 -1.17 -11.99 16.09
N VAL A 129 -0.17 -11.46 16.79
CA VAL A 129 0.41 -10.15 16.45
C VAL A 129 1.04 -10.20 15.06
N LEU A 130 1.76 -11.27 14.72
CA LEU A 130 2.33 -11.47 13.39
C LEU A 130 1.25 -11.47 12.30
N ALA A 131 0.14 -12.21 12.50
CA ALA A 131 -0.98 -12.25 11.58
C ALA A 131 -1.60 -10.86 11.38
N VAL A 132 -1.88 -10.13 12.47
CA VAL A 132 -2.45 -8.77 12.41
C VAL A 132 -1.53 -7.83 11.66
N THR A 133 -0.24 -7.81 11.97
CA THR A 133 0.73 -6.95 11.30
C THR A 133 0.85 -7.27 9.81
N LEU A 134 0.88 -8.56 9.44
CA LEU A 134 0.93 -8.99 8.05
C LEU A 134 -0.30 -8.57 7.26
N PHE A 135 -1.50 -8.86 7.78
CA PHE A 135 -2.73 -8.51 7.09
C PHE A 135 -2.90 -6.98 7.00
N SER A 136 -2.60 -6.25 8.07
CA SER A 136 -2.64 -4.78 8.05
C SER A 136 -1.63 -4.21 7.07
N PHE A 137 -0.39 -4.70 7.02
CA PHE A 137 0.62 -4.24 6.07
C PHE A 137 0.18 -4.46 4.62
N LEU A 138 -0.25 -5.68 4.29
CA LEU A 138 -0.71 -6.03 2.95
C LEU A 138 -1.93 -5.20 2.54
N LEU A 139 -2.92 -5.04 3.43
CA LEU A 139 -4.09 -4.20 3.15
C LEU A 139 -3.73 -2.72 3.03
N MET A 140 -2.81 -2.19 3.84
CA MET A 140 -2.31 -0.82 3.68
C MET A 140 -1.68 -0.60 2.30
N CYS A 141 -0.85 -1.53 1.84
CA CYS A 141 -0.28 -1.48 0.48
C CYS A 141 -1.37 -1.56 -0.61
N LEU A 142 -2.30 -2.50 -0.49
CA LEU A 142 -3.41 -2.66 -1.43
C LEU A 142 -4.26 -1.39 -1.52
N THR A 143 -4.66 -0.84 -0.37
CA THR A 143 -5.44 0.40 -0.30
C THR A 143 -4.66 1.59 -0.85
N TYR A 144 -3.35 1.70 -0.61
CA TYR A 144 -2.53 2.75 -1.23
C TYR A 144 -2.59 2.69 -2.76
N PHE A 145 -2.37 1.51 -3.37
CA PHE A 145 -2.39 1.37 -4.83
C PHE A 145 -3.78 1.63 -5.42
N GLN A 146 -4.84 1.19 -4.73
CA GLN A 146 -6.22 1.46 -5.13
C GLN A 146 -6.54 2.96 -5.09
N CYS A 147 -6.22 3.63 -3.96
CA CYS A 147 -6.43 5.06 -3.79
C CYS A 147 -5.61 5.86 -4.81
N PHE A 148 -4.38 5.45 -5.10
CA PHE A 148 -3.53 6.09 -6.11
C PHE A 148 -4.17 6.00 -7.50
N ASN A 149 -4.54 4.80 -7.94
CA ASN A 149 -5.16 4.57 -9.24
C ASN A 149 -6.49 5.34 -9.39
N PHE A 150 -7.29 5.39 -8.33
CA PHE A 150 -8.53 6.18 -8.30
C PHE A 150 -8.25 7.68 -8.42
N SER A 151 -7.30 8.19 -7.63
CA SER A 151 -6.93 9.61 -7.60
C SER A 151 -6.35 10.07 -8.93
N ALA A 152 -5.47 9.27 -9.52
CA ALA A 152 -4.87 9.51 -10.83
C ALA A 152 -5.95 9.57 -11.92
N LYS A 153 -6.85 8.58 -12.00
CA LYS A 153 -7.98 8.59 -12.95
C LYS A 153 -8.88 9.81 -12.78
N LYS A 154 -9.26 10.15 -11.54
CA LYS A 154 -10.14 11.29 -11.25
C LYS A 154 -9.53 12.61 -11.73
N ARG A 155 -8.24 12.81 -11.46
CA ARG A 155 -7.52 14.02 -11.87
C ARG A 155 -7.24 14.07 -13.37
N MET A 156 -6.93 12.95 -14.02
CA MET A 156 -6.79 12.87 -15.48
C MET A 156 -8.06 13.31 -16.21
N LYS A 157 -9.24 12.87 -15.72
CA LYS A 157 -10.54 13.30 -16.26
C LYS A 157 -10.74 14.81 -16.12
N ASN A 158 -10.29 15.40 -15.01
CA ASN A 158 -10.44 16.84 -14.78
C ASN A 158 -9.43 17.69 -15.56
N SER A 159 -8.28 17.14 -15.95
CA SER A 159 -7.23 17.85 -16.71
C SER A 159 -7.41 17.81 -18.23
N ASN A 160 -8.24 16.90 -18.75
CA ASN A 160 -8.70 16.89 -20.15
C ASN A 160 -10.20 17.23 -20.18
N PRO A 161 -10.60 18.51 -20.13
CA PRO A 161 -11.96 18.88 -20.49
C PRO A 161 -12.06 18.69 -22.01
N THR A 162 -12.71 17.61 -22.43
CA THR A 162 -13.44 17.63 -23.72
C THR A 162 -14.48 18.73 -23.67
#